data_AF-A0A7C6VCD2-F1
#
_entry.id   AF-A0A7C6VCD2-F1
#
_cell.length_a   1.000
_cell.length_b   1.000
_cell.length_c   1.000
_cell.angle_alpha   90.00
_cell.angle_beta   90.00
_cell.angle_gamma   90.00
#
_symmetry.space_group_name_H-M   'P 1'
#
loop_
_entity.id
_entity.type
_entity.pdbx_description
1 polymer ?
#
loop_
_entity_poly.entity_id
_entity_poly.type
_entity_poly.pdbx_seq_one_letter_code
_entity_poly.pdbx_strand_id
1 'polypeptide(L)'
;MLFLILLFLILVVFPWLLIPLTVFFLFNLLLLPFGFTLRSLFSLLTIPGQIWQIATNRRLRANHALEHATINVIEEYYGPQQLAGFAREDGFFIKGQAQPHIIEEAARLGLRRLQQGEKDLAIHRRCGTSIAAANFLASLVFLLLLFITRHFTLINVLLAMVAANLLGPLFGDWLQARFTTLADVDNVDIVGVEYRVPDFGFFPLNLGFVPTEFFVRTRFYY
;
A
#
# COMPACT_ATOMS: atom_id res chain seq x y z
N MET A 1 -15.32 24.21 1.06
CA MET A 1 -16.06 25.24 0.29
C MET A 1 -15.77 26.65 0.79
N LEU A 2 -15.94 26.95 2.10
CA LEU A 2 -15.65 28.27 2.70
C LEU A 2 -14.22 28.77 2.43
N PHE A 3 -13.21 27.89 2.54
CA PHE A 3 -11.81 28.23 2.24
C PHE A 3 -11.60 28.71 0.80
N LEU A 4 -12.22 28.05 -0.17
CA LEU A 4 -12.10 28.42 -1.59
C LEU A 4 -12.76 29.77 -1.87
N ILE A 5 -13.89 30.05 -1.23
CA ILE A 5 -14.61 31.33 -1.34
C ILE A 5 -13.78 32.46 -0.73
N LEU A 6 -13.19 32.22 0.44
CA LEU A 6 -12.32 33.19 1.12
C LEU A 6 -11.06 33.48 0.29
N LEU A 7 -10.41 32.43 -0.23
CA LEU A 7 -9.24 32.56 -1.10
C LEU A 7 -9.59 33.36 -2.37
N PHE A 8 -10.73 33.07 -3.00
CA PHE A 8 -11.19 33.80 -4.17
C PHE A 8 -11.44 35.28 -3.86
N LEU A 9 -12.15 35.60 -2.77
CA LEU A 9 -12.37 36.99 -2.33
C LEU A 9 -11.06 37.73 -2.07
N ILE A 10 -10.10 37.08 -1.40
CA ILE A 10 -8.77 37.65 -1.13
C ILE A 10 -8.03 37.95 -2.44
N LEU A 11 -8.07 37.04 -3.42
CA LEU A 11 -7.40 37.23 -4.71
C LEU A 11 -8.08 38.30 -5.58
N VAL A 12 -9.40 38.48 -5.46
CA VAL A 12 -10.13 39.56 -6.17
C VAL A 12 -9.84 40.92 -5.54
N VAL A 13 -9.79 41.01 -4.21
CA VAL A 13 -9.51 42.27 -3.48
C VAL A 13 -8.03 42.65 -3.57
N PHE A 14 -7.14 41.66 -3.61
CA PHE A 14 -5.68 41.85 -3.66
C PHE A 14 -5.05 41.11 -4.85
N PRO A 15 -5.30 41.56 -6.10
CA PRO A 15 -4.86 40.85 -7.30
C PRO A 15 -3.34 40.73 -7.42
N TRP A 16 -2.59 41.64 -6.79
CA TRP A 16 -1.13 41.56 -6.75
C TRP A 16 -0.60 40.35 -5.98
N LEU A 17 -1.40 39.71 -5.11
CA LEU A 17 -1.02 38.45 -4.45
C LEU A 17 -0.90 37.27 -5.44
N LEU A 18 -1.48 37.38 -6.63
CA LEU A 18 -1.31 36.38 -7.68
C LEU A 18 0.15 36.24 -8.12
N ILE A 19 0.92 37.33 -8.10
CA ILE A 19 2.33 37.32 -8.52
C ILE A 19 3.19 36.46 -7.59
N PRO A 20 3.30 36.74 -6.27
CA PRO A 20 4.09 35.91 -5.36
C PRO A 20 3.55 34.48 -5.27
N LEU A 21 2.23 34.27 -5.40
CA LEU A 21 1.64 32.93 -5.44
C LEU A 21 2.08 32.16 -6.68
N THR A 22 2.04 32.79 -7.87
CA THR A 22 2.49 32.19 -9.12
C THR A 22 3.98 31.89 -9.08
N VAL A 23 4.79 32.82 -8.59
CA VAL A 23 6.23 32.62 -8.40
C VAL A 23 6.50 31.46 -7.45
N PHE A 24 5.77 31.37 -6.33
CA PHE A 24 5.87 30.25 -5.39
C PHE A 24 5.55 28.90 -6.06
N PHE A 25 4.46 28.82 -6.84
CA PHE A 25 4.09 27.60 -7.55
C PHE A 25 5.11 27.23 -8.64
N LEU A 26 5.57 28.19 -9.45
CA LEU A 26 6.57 27.96 -10.50
C LEU A 26 7.91 27.52 -9.90
N PHE A 27 8.31 28.11 -8.78
CA PHE A 27 9.51 27.72 -8.05
C PHE A 27 9.40 26.28 -7.53
N ASN A 28 8.28 25.92 -6.89
CA ASN A 28 8.05 24.54 -6.45
C ASN A 28 8.03 23.55 -7.63
N LEU A 29 7.41 23.94 -8.73
CA LEU A 29 7.35 23.14 -9.95
C LEU A 29 8.76 22.87 -10.51
N LEU A 30 9.65 23.86 -10.48
CA LEU A 30 11.05 23.72 -10.87
C LEU A 30 11.83 22.77 -9.95
N LEU A 31 11.47 22.71 -8.66
CA LEU A 31 12.11 21.82 -7.68
C LEU A 31 11.63 20.36 -7.75
N LEU A 32 10.51 20.08 -8.42
CA LEU A 32 9.96 18.71 -8.49
C LEU A 32 10.95 17.68 -9.08
N PRO A 33 11.62 17.93 -10.23
CA PRO A 33 12.58 16.97 -10.76
C PRO A 33 13.73 16.70 -9.80
N PHE A 34 14.20 17.73 -9.05
CA PHE A 34 15.25 17.58 -8.06
C PHE A 34 14.81 16.69 -6.89
N GLY A 35 13.62 16.95 -6.33
CA GLY A 35 13.04 16.11 -5.29
C GLY A 35 12.83 14.67 -5.75
N PHE A 36 12.39 14.49 -7.01
CA PHE A 36 12.22 13.17 -7.61
C PHE A 36 13.57 12.44 -7.78
N THR A 37 14.65 13.13 -8.14
CA THR A 37 16.00 12.55 -8.20
C THR A 37 16.43 11.99 -6.85
N LEU A 38 16.35 12.79 -5.79
CA LEU A 38 16.75 12.34 -4.45
C LEU A 38 15.95 11.11 -4.04
N ARG A 39 14.62 11.17 -4.20
CA ARG A 39 13.73 10.05 -3.88
C ARG A 39 14.03 8.81 -4.71
N SER A 40 14.43 8.98 -5.97
CA SER A 40 14.81 7.88 -6.87
C SER A 40 16.08 7.18 -6.41
N LEU A 41 17.10 7.96 -6.03
CA LEU A 41 18.36 7.42 -5.50
C LEU A 41 18.13 6.64 -4.21
N PHE A 42 17.36 7.22 -3.27
CA PHE A 42 17.01 6.52 -2.03
C PHE A 42 16.22 5.24 -2.30
N SER A 43 15.21 5.29 -3.15
CA SER A 43 14.35 4.13 -3.46
C SER A 43 15.12 2.99 -4.11
N LEU A 44 16.07 3.30 -5.00
CA LEU A 44 16.91 2.30 -5.67
C LEU A 44 17.78 1.51 -4.66
N LEU A 45 18.17 2.16 -3.56
CA LEU A 45 19.00 1.54 -2.52
C LEU A 45 18.17 0.83 -1.44
N THR A 46 17.02 1.38 -1.03
CA THR A 46 16.26 0.87 0.11
C THR A 46 15.29 -0.24 -0.24
N ILE A 47 14.60 -0.15 -1.38
CA ILE A 47 13.54 -1.10 -1.76
C ILE A 47 14.08 -2.53 -1.90
N PRO A 48 15.22 -2.79 -2.58
CA PRO A 48 15.76 -4.14 -2.66
C PRO A 48 16.06 -4.75 -1.29
N GLY A 49 16.55 -3.94 -0.34
CA GLY A 49 16.81 -4.38 1.03
C GLY A 49 15.54 -4.78 1.78
N GLN A 50 14.46 -4.01 1.62
CA GLN A 50 13.15 -4.35 2.20
C GLN A 50 12.59 -5.64 1.62
N ILE A 51 12.65 -5.82 0.30
CA ILE A 51 12.20 -7.05 -0.36
C ILE A 51 13.01 -8.25 0.10
N TRP A 52 14.33 -8.09 0.24
CA TRP A 52 15.21 -9.16 0.74
C TRP A 52 14.88 -9.60 2.16
N GLN A 53 14.59 -8.65 3.05
CA GLN A 53 14.18 -8.93 4.42
C GLN A 53 12.90 -9.78 4.46
N ILE A 54 11.93 -9.50 3.59
CA ILE A 54 10.72 -10.31 3.49
C ILE A 54 11.04 -11.67 2.86
N ALA A 55 11.80 -11.69 1.77
CA ALA A 55 12.09 -12.89 0.98
C ALA A 55 12.76 -14.01 1.79
N THR A 56 13.60 -13.63 2.75
CA THR A 56 14.36 -14.53 3.63
C THR A 56 13.55 -15.05 4.82
N ASN A 57 12.39 -14.48 5.10
CA ASN A 57 11.55 -14.84 6.25
C ASN A 57 10.33 -15.65 5.83
N ARG A 58 10.40 -16.98 5.97
CA ARG A 58 9.33 -17.90 5.54
C ARG A 58 7.99 -17.64 6.26
N ARG A 59 8.02 -17.40 7.57
CA ARG A 59 6.80 -17.14 8.36
C ARG A 59 6.13 -15.85 7.94
N LEU A 60 6.92 -14.79 7.75
CA LEU A 60 6.43 -13.51 7.27
C LEU A 60 5.77 -13.63 5.90
N ARG A 61 6.39 -14.36 4.96
CA ARG A 61 5.83 -14.61 3.61
C ARG A 61 4.53 -15.41 3.64
N ALA A 62 4.43 -16.41 4.50
CA ALA A 62 3.20 -17.20 4.67
C ALA A 62 2.06 -16.35 5.24
N ASN A 63 2.33 -15.58 6.30
CA ASN A 63 1.33 -14.66 6.85
C ASN A 63 0.95 -13.54 5.87
N HIS A 64 1.88 -13.09 5.03
CA HIS A 64 1.60 -12.14 3.95
C HIS A 64 0.70 -12.73 2.86
N ALA A 65 0.91 -14.00 2.50
CA ALA A 65 -0.02 -14.70 1.61
C ALA A 65 -1.42 -14.82 2.22
N LEU A 66 -1.53 -15.13 3.52
CA LEU A 66 -2.81 -15.21 4.23
C LEU A 66 -3.50 -13.86 4.37
N GLU A 67 -2.74 -12.79 4.58
CA GLU A 67 -3.24 -11.42 4.58
C GLU A 67 -3.88 -11.08 3.22
N HIS A 68 -3.17 -11.33 2.12
CA HIS A 68 -3.71 -11.15 0.77
C HIS A 68 -4.95 -12.00 0.53
N ALA A 69 -4.91 -13.28 0.90
CA ALA A 69 -6.04 -14.19 0.72
C ALA A 69 -7.27 -13.71 1.50
N THR A 70 -7.08 -13.19 2.72
CA THR A 70 -8.15 -12.63 3.54
C THR A 70 -8.80 -11.44 2.83
N ILE A 71 -8.00 -10.48 2.34
CA ILE A 71 -8.53 -9.29 1.65
C ILE A 71 -9.20 -9.68 0.32
N ASN A 72 -8.58 -10.54 -0.49
CA ASN A 72 -9.14 -11.01 -1.74
C ASN A 72 -10.50 -11.70 -1.53
N VAL A 73 -10.61 -12.58 -0.53
CA VAL A 73 -11.87 -13.23 -0.17
C VAL A 73 -12.94 -12.20 0.19
N ILE A 74 -12.63 -11.18 1.02
CA ILE A 74 -13.59 -10.12 1.35
C ILE A 74 -14.03 -9.38 0.08
N GLU A 75 -13.08 -9.03 -0.80
CA GLU A 75 -13.36 -8.24 -1.99
C GLU A 75 -14.12 -9.02 -3.07
N GLU A 76 -14.02 -10.34 -3.10
CA GLU A 76 -14.87 -11.19 -3.94
C GLU A 76 -16.36 -11.10 -3.54
N TYR A 77 -16.67 -11.01 -2.24
CA TYR A 77 -18.06 -10.93 -1.77
C TYR A 77 -18.62 -9.50 -1.75
N TYR A 78 -17.80 -8.51 -1.41
CA TYR A 78 -18.24 -7.14 -1.14
C TYR A 78 -17.73 -6.12 -2.17
N GLY A 79 -16.98 -6.55 -3.18
CA GLY A 79 -16.29 -5.67 -4.12
C GLY A 79 -15.07 -4.98 -3.50
N PRO A 80 -14.37 -4.11 -4.24
CA PRO A 80 -13.15 -3.46 -3.77
C PRO A 80 -13.36 -2.71 -2.46
N GLN A 81 -12.59 -3.08 -1.44
CA GLN A 81 -12.66 -2.43 -0.13
C GLN A 81 -11.45 -1.53 0.09
N GLN A 82 -11.58 -0.57 1.00
CA GLN A 82 -10.46 0.24 1.49
C GLN A 82 -9.77 -0.46 2.66
N LEU A 83 -9.38 -1.72 2.43
CA LEU A 83 -8.61 -2.51 3.38
C LEU A 83 -7.12 -2.41 3.06
N ALA A 84 -6.31 -2.26 4.10
CA ALA A 84 -4.86 -2.33 4.01
C ALA A 84 -4.36 -3.40 4.98
N GLY A 85 -3.39 -4.21 4.55
CA GLY A 85 -2.82 -5.25 5.38
C GLY A 85 -1.35 -5.03 5.70
N PHE A 86 -0.89 -5.71 6.75
CA PHE A 86 0.51 -5.70 7.17
C PHE A 86 0.86 -7.02 7.88
N ALA A 87 1.69 -7.84 7.25
CA ALA A 87 2.11 -9.12 7.80
C ALA A 87 3.20 -9.00 8.89
N ARG A 88 3.18 -9.95 9.83
CA ARG A 88 4.21 -10.20 10.84
C ARG A 88 4.55 -11.70 10.87
N GLU A 89 5.48 -12.10 11.73
CA GLU A 89 5.82 -13.53 11.89
C GLU A 89 4.77 -14.33 12.67
N ASP A 90 3.99 -13.68 13.52
CA ASP A 90 3.00 -14.28 14.43
C ASP A 90 1.54 -14.02 13.99
N GLY A 91 1.34 -13.44 12.81
CA GLY A 91 0.03 -13.09 12.29
C GLY A 91 0.10 -11.97 11.26
N PHE A 92 -1.01 -11.27 11.06
CA PHE A 92 -1.10 -10.11 10.18
C PHE A 92 -2.18 -9.14 10.64
N PHE A 93 -1.99 -7.86 10.32
CA PHE A 93 -2.97 -6.82 10.55
C PHE A 93 -3.84 -6.63 9.32
N ILE A 94 -5.12 -6.33 9.54
CA ILE A 94 -6.03 -5.75 8.56
C ILE A 94 -6.55 -4.44 9.13
N LYS A 95 -6.46 -3.37 8.35
CA LYS A 95 -6.91 -2.02 8.69
C LYS A 95 -7.98 -1.57 7.72
N GLY A 96 -9.06 -1.01 8.25
CA GLY A 96 -10.20 -0.53 7.49
C GLY A 96 -11.52 -0.89 8.16
N GLN A 97 -12.63 -0.38 7.64
CA GLN A 97 -13.95 -0.63 8.20
C GLN A 97 -14.44 -2.01 7.76
N ALA A 98 -14.54 -2.95 8.70
CA ALA A 98 -15.10 -4.27 8.46
C ALA A 98 -15.69 -4.83 9.77
N GLN A 99 -16.68 -5.71 9.68
CA GLN A 99 -17.17 -6.38 10.88
C GLN A 99 -16.16 -7.46 11.33
N PRO A 100 -15.86 -7.61 12.63
CA PRO A 100 -14.85 -8.57 13.09
C PRO A 100 -15.07 -10.00 12.61
N HIS A 101 -16.32 -10.46 12.56
CA HIS A 101 -16.66 -11.80 12.09
C HIS A 101 -16.33 -12.01 10.61
N ILE A 102 -16.49 -10.96 9.78
CA ILE A 102 -16.13 -11.01 8.35
C ILE A 102 -14.62 -11.20 8.19
N ILE A 103 -13.80 -10.51 9.01
CA ILE A 103 -12.34 -10.69 8.99
C ILE A 103 -11.97 -12.13 9.37
N GLU A 104 -12.57 -12.67 10.44
CA GLU A 104 -12.27 -14.04 10.88
C GLU A 104 -12.71 -15.09 9.85
N GLU A 105 -13.94 -14.99 9.35
CA GLU A 105 -14.47 -15.92 8.35
C GLU A 105 -13.65 -15.88 7.05
N ALA A 106 -13.32 -14.68 6.57
CA ALA A 106 -12.52 -14.50 5.37
C ALA A 106 -11.09 -15.02 5.56
N ALA A 107 -10.48 -14.82 6.72
CA ALA A 107 -9.15 -15.34 7.00
C ALA A 107 -9.15 -16.87 7.01
N ARG A 108 -10.13 -17.49 7.68
CA ARG A 108 -10.27 -18.96 7.71
C ARG A 108 -10.58 -19.54 6.34
N LEU A 109 -11.42 -18.87 5.54
CA LEU A 109 -11.72 -19.28 4.18
C LEU A 109 -10.50 -19.13 3.26
N GLY A 110 -9.79 -18.01 3.34
CA GLY A 110 -8.56 -17.74 2.59
C GLY A 110 -7.47 -18.77 2.88
N LEU A 111 -7.27 -19.13 4.16
CA LEU A 111 -6.39 -20.22 4.57
C LEU A 111 -6.77 -21.54 3.88
N ARG A 112 -8.03 -21.95 4.00
CA ARG A 112 -8.50 -23.21 3.39
C ARG A 112 -8.31 -23.23 1.87
N ARG A 113 -8.62 -22.13 1.17
CA ARG A 113 -8.48 -22.05 -0.29
C ARG A 113 -7.01 -22.08 -0.73
N LEU A 114 -6.11 -21.43 0.02
CA LEU A 114 -4.67 -21.54 -0.23
C LEU A 114 -4.16 -22.97 -0.03
N GLN A 115 -4.57 -23.66 1.05
CA GLN A 115 -4.26 -25.08 1.29
C GLN A 115 -4.82 -25.99 0.18
N GLN A 116 -5.94 -25.61 -0.43
CA GLN A 116 -6.53 -26.31 -1.58
C GLN A 116 -5.82 -25.98 -2.92
N GLY A 117 -4.83 -25.09 -2.90
CA GLY A 117 -3.99 -24.77 -4.06
C GLY A 117 -4.39 -23.51 -4.84
N GLU A 118 -5.32 -22.69 -4.33
CA GLU A 118 -5.71 -21.42 -4.96
C GLU A 118 -4.66 -20.31 -4.75
N LYS A 119 -3.47 -20.49 -5.35
CA LYS A 119 -2.29 -19.64 -5.13
C LYS A 119 -2.48 -18.18 -5.53
N ASP A 120 -3.41 -17.88 -6.44
CA ASP A 120 -3.68 -16.51 -6.88
C ASP A 120 -4.22 -15.62 -5.75
N LEU A 121 -4.84 -16.22 -4.73
CA LEU A 121 -5.27 -15.50 -3.52
C LEU A 121 -4.10 -14.90 -2.74
N ALA A 122 -2.88 -15.42 -2.91
CA ALA A 122 -1.68 -14.90 -2.25
C ALA A 122 -1.13 -13.63 -2.91
N ILE A 123 -1.77 -13.12 -3.97
CA ILE A 123 -1.33 -11.91 -4.70
C ILE A 123 -2.42 -10.84 -4.59
N HIS A 124 -2.05 -9.63 -4.19
CA HIS A 124 -2.98 -8.49 -4.08
C HIS A 124 -2.45 -7.26 -4.80
N ARG A 125 -3.29 -6.63 -5.63
CA ARG A 125 -2.89 -5.49 -6.47
C ARG A 125 -2.56 -4.22 -5.69
N ARG A 126 -3.12 -4.05 -4.48
CA ARG A 126 -2.93 -2.88 -3.61
C ARG A 126 -1.99 -3.18 -2.43
N CYS A 127 -1.07 -4.14 -2.61
CA CYS A 127 -0.03 -4.46 -1.65
C CYS A 127 1.08 -3.39 -1.60
N GLY A 128 1.68 -3.20 -0.42
CA GLY A 128 2.88 -2.37 -0.24
C GLY A 128 4.05 -2.78 -1.15
N THR A 129 4.22 -4.08 -1.42
CA THR A 129 5.22 -4.59 -2.38
C THR A 129 4.95 -4.08 -3.80
N SER A 130 3.70 -4.03 -4.26
CA SER A 130 3.36 -3.49 -5.59
C SER A 130 3.64 -2.00 -5.71
N ILE A 131 3.34 -1.24 -4.65
CA ILE A 131 3.66 0.19 -4.60
C ILE A 131 5.18 0.40 -4.62
N ALA A 132 5.92 -0.38 -3.84
CA ALA A 132 7.38 -0.35 -3.85
C ALA A 132 7.95 -0.73 -5.23
N ALA A 133 7.41 -1.76 -5.88
CA ALA A 133 7.79 -2.17 -7.23
C ALA A 133 7.60 -1.05 -8.26
N ALA A 134 6.44 -0.38 -8.26
CA ALA A 134 6.17 0.75 -9.14
C ALA A 134 7.11 1.93 -8.87
N ASN A 135 7.35 2.27 -7.60
CA ASN A 135 8.28 3.33 -7.22
C ASN A 135 9.73 3.02 -7.62
N PHE A 136 10.16 1.77 -7.46
CA PHE A 136 11.47 1.32 -7.90
C PHE A 136 11.62 1.46 -9.42
N LEU A 137 10.60 1.05 -10.18
CA LEU A 137 10.63 1.15 -11.63
C LEU A 137 10.61 2.61 -12.11
N ALA A 138 9.80 3.48 -11.47
CA ALA A 138 9.80 4.91 -11.73
C ALA A 138 11.19 5.51 -11.48
N SER A 139 11.84 5.11 -10.39
CA SER A 139 13.19 5.54 -10.02
C SER A 139 14.22 5.11 -11.07
N LEU A 140 14.17 3.84 -11.49
CA LEU A 140 15.08 3.28 -12.49
C LEU A 140 14.95 3.98 -13.84
N VAL A 141 13.70 4.11 -14.34
CA VAL A 141 13.44 4.76 -15.63
C VAL A 141 13.83 6.23 -15.59
N PHE A 142 13.51 6.94 -14.50
CA PHE A 142 13.88 8.34 -14.36
C PHE A 142 15.39 8.55 -14.34
N LEU A 143 16.13 7.76 -13.56
CA LEU A 143 17.60 7.87 -13.49
C LEU A 143 18.24 7.52 -14.84
N LEU A 144 17.69 6.55 -15.57
CA LEU A 144 18.13 6.22 -16.92
C LEU A 144 17.89 7.39 -17.90
N LEU A 145 16.69 7.98 -17.88
CA LEU A 145 16.37 9.16 -18.69
C LEU A 145 17.26 10.34 -18.33
N LEU A 146 17.50 10.59 -17.04
CA LEU A 146 18.39 11.64 -16.56
C LEU A 146 19.83 11.40 -17.03
N PHE A 147 20.31 10.16 -16.99
CA PHE A 147 21.67 9.82 -17.43
C PHE A 147 21.85 10.04 -18.93
N ILE A 148 20.87 9.65 -19.74
CA ILE A 148 20.90 9.78 -21.21
C ILE A 148 20.72 11.25 -21.63
N THR A 149 19.69 11.91 -21.10
CA THR A 149 19.33 13.28 -21.51
C THR A 149 20.15 14.35 -20.83
N ARG A 150 20.77 14.05 -19.67
CA ARG A 150 21.49 15.01 -18.81
C ARG A 150 20.62 16.18 -18.34
N HIS A 151 19.29 16.01 -18.34
CA HIS A 151 18.35 17.08 -18.00
C HIS A 151 17.38 16.67 -16.89
N PHE A 152 17.23 17.55 -15.91
CA PHE A 152 16.28 17.43 -14.80
C PHE A 152 14.93 18.07 -15.19
N THR A 153 14.18 17.42 -16.08
CA THR A 153 12.90 17.96 -16.60
C THR A 153 11.69 17.26 -15.99
N LEU A 154 10.57 17.98 -15.93
CA LEU A 154 9.27 17.39 -15.60
C LEU A 154 8.85 16.32 -16.60
N ILE A 155 9.25 16.46 -17.88
CA ILE A 155 8.95 15.48 -18.92
C ILE A 155 9.57 14.13 -18.56
N ASN A 156 10.82 14.11 -18.09
CA ASN A 156 11.48 12.87 -17.65
C ASN A 156 10.75 12.24 -16.45
N VAL A 157 10.28 13.06 -15.50
CA VAL A 157 9.47 12.58 -14.36
C VAL A 157 8.16 11.96 -14.86
N LEU A 158 7.44 12.67 -15.73
CA LEU A 158 6.16 12.20 -16.29
C LEU A 158 6.32 10.89 -17.06
N LEU A 159 7.33 10.79 -17.94
CA LEU A 159 7.62 9.57 -18.68
C LEU A 159 7.94 8.39 -17.76
N ALA A 160 8.73 8.62 -16.71
CA ALA A 160 9.04 7.61 -15.72
C ALA A 160 7.79 7.15 -14.93
N MET A 161 6.92 8.09 -14.54
CA MET A 161 5.66 7.76 -13.88
C MET A 161 4.71 6.98 -14.79
N VAL A 162 4.61 7.33 -16.07
CA VAL A 162 3.79 6.60 -17.04
C VAL A 162 4.31 5.17 -17.20
N ALA A 163 5.63 5.00 -17.40
CA ALA A 163 6.24 3.68 -17.49
C ALA A 163 5.98 2.84 -16.22
N ALA A 164 6.13 3.44 -15.04
CA ALA A 164 5.87 2.80 -13.76
C ALA A 164 4.40 2.41 -13.56
N ASN A 165 3.43 3.22 -14.00
CA ASN A 165 2.01 2.87 -13.89
C ASN A 165 1.63 1.71 -14.82
N LEU A 166 2.24 1.64 -16.01
CA LEU A 166 1.96 0.57 -16.98
C LEU A 166 2.60 -0.77 -16.56
N LEU A 167 3.85 -0.73 -16.10
CA LEU A 167 4.65 -1.93 -15.84
C LEU A 167 4.69 -2.33 -14.35
N GLY A 168 4.45 -1.37 -13.45
CA GLY A 168 4.51 -1.56 -12.00
C GLY A 168 3.57 -2.63 -11.46
N PRO A 169 2.29 -2.69 -11.87
CA PRO A 169 1.38 -3.75 -11.43
C PRO A 169 1.89 -5.14 -11.80
N LEU A 170 2.34 -5.34 -13.05
CA LEU A 170 2.87 -6.62 -13.52
C LEU A 170 4.14 -7.03 -12.76
N PHE A 171 5.05 -6.07 -12.54
CA PHE A 171 6.28 -6.32 -11.79
C PHE A 171 6.02 -6.58 -10.31
N GLY A 172 5.04 -5.89 -9.72
CA GLY A 172 4.58 -6.09 -8.34
C GLY A 172 4.02 -7.49 -8.14
N ASP A 173 3.12 -7.94 -9.00
CA ASP A 173 2.53 -9.28 -8.95
C ASP A 173 3.61 -10.37 -9.04
N TRP A 174 4.59 -10.19 -9.95
CA TRP A 174 5.74 -11.08 -10.07
C TRP A 174 6.61 -11.11 -8.80
N LEU A 175 6.91 -9.94 -8.21
CA LEU A 175 7.68 -9.84 -6.97
C LEU A 175 6.97 -10.52 -5.80
N GLN A 176 5.65 -10.35 -5.72
CA GLN A 176 4.85 -11.01 -4.71
C GLN A 176 4.94 -12.53 -4.83
N ALA A 177 4.55 -13.05 -6.00
CA ALA A 177 4.51 -14.49 -6.27
C ALA A 177 5.86 -15.18 -6.04
N ARG A 178 6.97 -14.49 -6.34
CA ARG A 178 8.30 -15.11 -6.30
C ARG A 178 9.05 -14.86 -4.99
N PHE A 179 8.87 -13.71 -4.36
CA PHE A 179 9.71 -13.28 -3.23
C PHE A 179 8.93 -12.93 -1.97
N THR A 180 7.84 -12.16 -2.05
CA THR A 180 7.25 -11.60 -0.83
C THR A 180 6.10 -12.41 -0.24
N THR A 181 5.53 -13.36 -0.97
CA THR A 181 4.48 -14.24 -0.46
C THR A 181 4.86 -15.72 -0.60
N LEU A 182 4.20 -16.57 0.17
CA LEU A 182 4.34 -18.02 0.13
C LEU A 182 2.97 -18.65 0.29
N ALA A 183 2.44 -19.22 -0.81
CA ALA A 183 1.12 -19.85 -0.82
C ALA A 183 1.08 -21.22 -0.10
N ASP A 184 2.24 -21.84 0.13
CA ASP A 184 2.37 -23.05 0.95
C ASP A 184 2.19 -22.68 2.44
N VAL A 185 0.98 -22.93 2.94
CA VAL A 185 0.51 -22.58 4.29
C VAL A 185 -0.10 -23.79 5.01
N ASP A 186 0.26 -25.01 4.60
CA ASP A 186 -0.29 -26.27 5.14
C ASP A 186 0.02 -26.45 6.62
N ASN A 187 1.10 -25.85 7.10
CA ASN A 187 1.52 -25.91 8.49
C ASN A 187 1.11 -24.67 9.31
N VAL A 188 0.12 -23.90 8.85
CA VAL A 188 -0.35 -22.66 9.51
C VAL A 188 -1.81 -22.80 9.92
N ASP A 189 -2.13 -22.39 11.15
CA ASP A 189 -3.50 -22.21 11.64
C ASP A 189 -3.78 -20.79 12.07
N ILE A 190 -5.05 -20.39 11.96
CA ILE A 190 -5.58 -19.14 12.53
C ILE A 190 -6.08 -19.41 13.95
N VAL A 191 -5.41 -18.78 14.91
CA VAL A 191 -5.71 -18.90 16.35
C VAL A 191 -6.93 -18.05 16.72
N GLY A 192 -7.02 -16.84 16.18
CA GLY A 192 -8.14 -15.93 16.44
C GLY A 192 -7.88 -14.53 15.89
N VAL A 193 -8.86 -13.65 16.05
CA VAL A 193 -8.80 -12.24 15.63
C VAL A 193 -8.91 -11.34 16.86
N GLU A 194 -7.88 -10.54 17.09
CA GLU A 194 -7.83 -9.53 18.13
C GLU A 194 -8.23 -8.17 17.54
N TYR A 195 -9.11 -7.44 18.21
CA TYR A 195 -9.51 -6.09 17.82
C TYR A 195 -9.88 -5.27 19.06
N ARG A 196 -9.74 -3.95 18.95
CA ARG A 196 -10.16 -3.03 20.01
C ARG A 196 -11.30 -2.15 19.48
N VAL A 197 -12.42 -2.17 20.17
CA VAL A 197 -13.49 -1.18 19.96
C VAL A 197 -13.02 0.12 20.61
N PRO A 198 -13.01 1.27 19.91
CA PRO A 198 -12.66 2.55 20.52
C PRO A 198 -13.60 2.85 21.69
N ASP A 199 -13.04 2.94 22.90
CA ASP A 199 -13.79 3.27 24.11
C ASP A 199 -13.72 4.79 24.33
N PHE A 200 -14.73 5.52 23.85
CA PHE A 200 -14.89 6.93 24.16
C PHE A 200 -15.86 7.06 25.33
N GLY A 201 -15.31 7.02 26.55
CA GLY A 201 -16.07 7.29 27.75
C GLY A 201 -16.66 8.70 27.72
N PHE A 202 -17.99 8.78 27.77
CA PHE A 202 -18.83 9.73 28.56
C PHE A 202 -20.32 9.77 28.14
N PHE A 203 -20.74 9.08 27.06
CA PHE A 203 -22.13 9.11 26.60
C PHE A 203 -22.76 7.72 26.41
N PRO A 204 -23.98 7.46 26.91
CA PRO A 204 -24.69 6.17 26.79
C PRO A 204 -25.37 6.03 25.41
N LEU A 205 -24.68 6.43 24.34
CA LEU A 205 -25.14 6.29 22.97
C LEU A 205 -24.26 5.25 22.28
N ASN A 206 -24.79 4.03 22.18
CA ASN A 206 -24.15 2.95 21.44
C ASN A 206 -24.25 3.27 19.93
N LEU A 207 -23.33 4.08 19.42
CA LEU A 207 -23.31 4.55 18.02
C LEU A 207 -22.86 3.48 17.01
N GLY A 208 -22.92 2.19 17.35
CA GLY A 208 -22.59 1.11 16.42
C GLY A 208 -21.16 1.22 15.88
N PHE A 209 -20.19 1.50 16.76
CA PHE A 209 -18.80 1.70 16.35
C PHE A 209 -18.17 0.40 15.86
N VAL A 210 -17.67 0.42 14.62
CA VAL A 210 -16.97 -0.69 14.01
C VAL A 210 -15.46 -0.50 14.25
N PRO A 211 -14.74 -1.51 14.79
CA PRO A 211 -13.29 -1.44 14.91
C PRO A 211 -12.62 -1.26 13.53
N THR A 212 -11.49 -0.57 13.50
CA THR A 212 -10.78 -0.23 12.25
C THR A 212 -9.42 -0.94 12.11
N GLU A 213 -9.01 -1.69 13.13
CA GLU A 213 -7.75 -2.42 13.16
C GLU A 213 -7.98 -3.79 13.79
N PHE A 214 -7.58 -4.82 13.05
CA PHE A 214 -7.74 -6.23 13.40
C PHE A 214 -6.38 -6.89 13.30
N PHE A 215 -6.02 -7.70 14.29
CA PHE A 215 -4.84 -8.55 14.24
C PHE A 215 -5.27 -10.01 14.20
N VAL A 216 -5.02 -10.68 13.08
CA VAL A 216 -5.27 -12.10 12.90
C VAL A 216 -4.03 -12.86 13.34
N ARG A 217 -4.12 -13.57 14.46
CA ARG A 217 -2.99 -14.33 15.03
C ARG A 217 -2.88 -15.69 14.35
N THR A 218 -1.66 -16.04 13.94
CA THR A 218 -1.36 -17.35 13.33
C THR A 218 -0.43 -18.18 14.22
N ARG A 219 -0.49 -19.49 14.04
CA ARG A 219 0.41 -20.46 14.68
C ARG A 219 0.96 -21.39 13.62
N PHE A 220 2.28 -21.62 13.67
CA PHE A 220 2.97 -22.56 12.80
C PHE A 220 3.19 -23.88 13.53
N TYR A 221 2.96 -24.98 12.83
CA TYR A 221 3.34 -26.33 13.25
C TYR A 221 4.59 -26.78 12.51
N TYR A 222 5.34 -27.69 13.14
CA TYR A 222 6.57 -28.28 12.60
C TYR A 222 6.34 -29.75 12.27
#